data_AF-A0A8K0W6C5-F1
#
_entry.id   AF-A0A8K0W6C5-F1
#
_cell.length_a   1.000
_cell.length_b   1.000
_cell.length_c   1.000
_cell.angle_alpha   90.00
_cell.angle_beta   90.00
_cell.angle_gamma   90.00
#
_symmetry.space_group_name_H-M   'P 1'
#
loop_
_entity.id
_entity.type
_entity.pdbx_description
1 polymer ?
#
loop_
_entity_poly.entity_id
_entity_poly.type
_entity_poly.pdbx_seq_one_letter_code
_entity_poly.pdbx_strand_id
1 'polypeptide(L)'
;MTSTHDTRPSLDESMLKLHIDDRSTDLFPRPTLTESIETFRQVVVSLGDDYSHDISSLLDHFDEAMRRIVKTNFEEKYSHGFISIPDIAMECLKETASLGKLDPQSYCLMRQHEDPNWAYRFNSARRGMRSEEASTELERWEYMRARISEMETKWTAFWRQVVRRLPLPPTLFALQDNSESKWNYQDLPRYLFRAYDVKSSGISTWRVVASSQSKYGNPEDSATDVLSLPGGKARRLLYNHLARGSHTDVAHAGDPTDNFMSWSSSLMFVIQYAMWRSETLDTPASDLQICMVDTRDFPRGQFARDMWLIRHYRDSTLTQPQQDFFDSRLKKPDHDNGEFLSQGMVNLRDKACFFSLQDLMSAGIGTLYPMFKGGPYYGVQWADRMLNIRSICSWETHLEENDFEKAQEIAKQVFTKFDVMDITLLLLSFRNYKFKWEIPDRYVWAGEGVVEPADVYRYKRWTTIWEASRESSKQPESLKEFFM
;
A
#
# COMPACT_ATOMS: atom_id res chain seq x y z
N MET A 1 -46.71 -16.21 21.71
CA MET A 1 -45.97 -16.76 20.55
C MET A 1 -44.77 -15.86 20.32
N THR A 2 -43.63 -16.50 20.12
CA THR A 2 -42.27 -16.09 20.50
C THR A 2 -41.72 -14.91 19.69
N SER A 3 -41.35 -13.85 20.40
CA SER A 3 -40.44 -12.78 19.97
C SER A 3 -39.01 -13.28 20.15
N THR A 4 -38.27 -13.43 19.05
CA THR A 4 -36.84 -13.70 19.05
C THR A 4 -36.10 -12.37 19.17
N HIS A 5 -35.65 -12.05 20.38
CA HIS A 5 -34.66 -11.02 20.61
C HIS A 5 -33.31 -11.50 20.07
N ASP A 6 -32.83 -10.82 19.03
CA ASP A 6 -31.47 -10.93 18.50
C ASP A 6 -30.53 -10.16 19.43
N THR A 7 -29.94 -10.85 20.41
CA THR A 7 -28.91 -10.31 21.29
C THR A 7 -27.56 -10.44 20.62
N ARG A 8 -27.20 -9.44 19.80
CA ARG A 8 -25.79 -9.23 19.42
C ARG A 8 -25.01 -8.74 20.64
N PRO A 9 -23.82 -9.28 20.94
CA PRO A 9 -22.96 -8.71 21.97
C PRO A 9 -22.48 -7.32 21.50
N SER A 10 -22.87 -6.27 22.21
CA SER A 10 -22.31 -4.93 22.00
C SER A 10 -20.89 -4.93 22.55
N LEU A 11 -19.90 -4.81 21.67
CA LEU A 11 -18.56 -4.40 22.06
C LEU A 11 -18.67 -3.05 22.81
N ASP A 12 -18.10 -3.01 24.00
CA ASP A 12 -18.17 -1.90 24.95
C ASP A 12 -17.82 -0.55 24.26
N GLU A 13 -18.81 0.36 24.19
CA GLU A 13 -18.67 1.71 23.63
C GLU A 13 -17.58 2.55 24.32
N SER A 14 -17.12 2.16 25.52
CA SER A 14 -16.05 2.86 26.22
C SER A 14 -14.65 2.68 25.59
N MET A 15 -14.44 1.65 24.75
CA MET A 15 -13.21 1.52 23.93
C MET A 15 -13.25 2.33 22.63
N LEU A 16 -14.42 2.86 22.24
CA LEU A 16 -14.67 3.45 20.91
C LEU A 16 -14.51 4.98 20.83
N LYS A 17 -14.16 5.66 21.92
CA LYS A 17 -13.90 7.12 21.92
C LYS A 17 -12.41 7.43 22.02
N LEU A 18 -11.70 7.32 20.91
CA LEU A 18 -10.41 8.01 20.76
C LEU A 18 -10.66 9.50 20.52
N HIS A 19 -10.67 10.26 21.63
CA HIS A 19 -10.42 11.69 21.57
C HIS A 19 -9.03 11.91 20.99
N ILE A 20 -8.98 12.53 19.80
CA ILE A 20 -7.75 13.10 19.25
C ILE A 20 -7.46 14.38 20.04
N ASP A 21 -7.03 14.23 21.29
CA ASP A 21 -6.42 15.30 22.07
C ASP A 21 -4.99 14.88 22.40
N ASP A 22 -4.03 15.61 21.83
CA ASP A 22 -2.60 15.27 21.78
C ASP A 22 -1.90 15.40 23.15
N ARG A 23 -2.65 15.60 24.23
CA ARG A 23 -2.14 15.87 25.59
C ARG A 23 -2.53 14.84 26.65
N SER A 24 -3.21 13.73 26.29
CA SER A 24 -3.80 12.78 27.26
C SER A 24 -3.24 11.35 27.22
N THR A 25 -2.03 11.12 26.69
CA THR A 25 -1.50 9.74 26.52
C THR A 25 -1.06 9.04 27.81
N ASP A 26 -1.07 9.71 28.97
CA ASP A 26 -0.58 9.15 30.24
C ASP A 26 -1.67 8.65 31.22
N LEU A 27 -2.95 8.66 30.83
CA LEU A 27 -4.06 8.38 31.77
C LEU A 27 -4.69 6.98 31.68
N PHE A 28 -4.21 6.09 30.81
CA PHE A 28 -4.70 4.70 30.75
C PHE A 28 -3.59 3.69 31.02
N PRO A 29 -3.82 2.68 31.89
CA PRO A 29 -2.85 1.62 32.13
C PRO A 29 -2.60 0.88 30.80
N ARG A 30 -1.32 0.74 30.45
CA ARG A 30 -0.92 0.00 29.25
C ARG A 30 -1.26 -1.47 29.43
N PRO A 31 -1.96 -2.13 28.48
CA PRO A 31 -2.24 -3.55 28.58
C PRO A 31 -0.93 -4.34 28.57
N THR A 32 -0.85 -5.35 29.42
CA THR A 32 0.25 -6.31 29.42
C THR A 32 0.23 -7.15 28.14
N LEU A 33 1.36 -7.80 27.81
CA LEU A 33 1.43 -8.75 26.68
C LEU A 33 0.35 -9.83 26.80
N THR A 34 0.16 -10.36 28.01
CA THR A 34 -0.83 -11.41 28.28
C THR A 34 -2.26 -10.93 28.03
N GLU A 35 -2.62 -9.74 28.52
CA GLU A 35 -3.94 -9.15 28.27
C GLU A 35 -4.17 -8.88 26.78
N SER A 36 -3.13 -8.45 26.07
CA SER A 36 -3.19 -8.18 24.63
C SER A 36 -3.38 -9.46 23.81
N ILE A 37 -2.68 -10.55 24.16
CA ILE A 37 -2.87 -11.88 23.57
C ILE A 37 -4.30 -12.37 23.79
N GLU A 38 -4.80 -12.29 25.02
CA GLU A 38 -6.12 -12.82 25.36
C GLU A 38 -7.24 -12.00 24.73
N THR A 39 -7.14 -10.67 24.74
CA THR A 39 -8.13 -9.79 24.08
C THR A 39 -8.15 -10.05 22.57
N PHE A 40 -6.99 -10.14 21.92
CA PHE A 40 -6.90 -10.47 20.50
C PHE A 40 -7.54 -11.83 20.20
N ARG A 41 -7.22 -12.85 21.01
CA ARG A 41 -7.77 -14.20 20.87
C ARG A 41 -9.29 -14.22 21.01
N GLN A 42 -9.84 -13.53 22.02
CA GLN A 42 -11.29 -13.42 22.22
C GLN A 42 -11.99 -12.79 21.02
N VAL A 43 -11.43 -11.70 20.49
CA VAL A 43 -11.96 -11.07 19.27
C VAL A 43 -11.92 -12.05 18.10
N VAL A 44 -10.78 -12.67 17.82
CA VAL A 44 -10.63 -13.58 16.67
C VAL A 44 -11.54 -14.81 16.79
N VAL A 45 -11.63 -15.44 17.96
CA VAL A 45 -12.47 -16.62 18.19
C VAL A 45 -13.95 -16.26 18.07
N SER A 46 -14.39 -15.15 18.67
CA SER A 46 -15.79 -14.69 18.55
C SER A 46 -16.22 -14.47 17.10
N LEU A 47 -15.27 -14.10 16.22
CA LEU A 47 -15.51 -13.94 14.79
C LEU A 47 -15.40 -15.25 14.01
N GLY A 48 -14.63 -16.21 14.51
CA GLY A 48 -14.44 -17.53 13.90
C GLY A 48 -15.64 -18.46 14.09
N ASP A 49 -16.29 -18.38 15.25
CA ASP A 49 -17.48 -19.18 15.60
C ASP A 49 -18.67 -18.91 14.65
N ASP A 50 -18.72 -17.72 14.05
CA ASP A 50 -19.73 -17.32 13.06
C ASP A 50 -19.48 -17.89 11.64
N TYR A 51 -18.29 -18.46 11.36
CA TYR A 51 -17.82 -18.69 9.99
C TYR A 51 -18.01 -20.13 9.50
N SER A 52 -17.15 -21.07 9.93
CA SER A 52 -17.24 -22.49 9.58
C SER A 52 -16.35 -23.36 10.47
N HIS A 53 -16.65 -24.66 10.55
CA HIS A 53 -15.83 -25.65 11.27
C HIS A 53 -14.36 -25.69 10.78
N ASP A 54 -14.12 -25.43 9.49
CA ASP A 54 -12.77 -25.38 8.93
C ASP A 54 -11.96 -24.21 9.52
N ILE A 55 -12.60 -23.05 9.74
CA ILE A 55 -11.95 -21.87 10.34
C ILE A 55 -11.61 -22.11 11.81
N SER A 56 -12.52 -22.70 12.59
CA SER A 56 -12.22 -23.07 13.99
C SER A 56 -11.01 -24.02 14.07
N SER A 57 -10.93 -25.00 13.17
CA SER A 57 -9.79 -25.93 13.11
C SER A 57 -8.47 -25.24 12.76
N LEU A 58 -8.50 -24.25 11.85
CA LEU A 58 -7.33 -23.44 11.51
C LEU A 58 -6.90 -22.54 12.68
N LEU A 59 -7.86 -21.94 13.39
CA LEU A 59 -7.59 -21.11 14.57
C LEU A 59 -6.89 -21.92 15.67
N ASP A 60 -7.36 -23.13 15.94
CA ASP A 60 -6.72 -24.04 16.90
C ASP A 60 -5.31 -24.44 16.45
N HIS A 61 -5.15 -24.79 15.17
CA HIS A 61 -3.85 -25.17 14.63
C HIS A 61 -2.82 -24.04 14.73
N PHE A 62 -3.24 -22.81 14.47
CA PHE A 62 -2.37 -21.65 14.42
C PHE A 62 -2.30 -20.84 15.73
N ASP A 63 -2.92 -21.27 16.83
CA ASP A 63 -2.94 -20.53 18.12
C ASP A 63 -1.53 -20.10 18.55
N GLU A 64 -0.58 -21.02 18.51
CA GLU A 64 0.80 -20.74 18.90
C GLU A 64 1.51 -19.81 17.91
N ALA A 65 1.24 -19.93 16.61
CA ALA A 65 1.80 -19.02 15.61
C ALA A 65 1.25 -17.59 15.78
N MET A 66 -0.05 -17.45 16.06
CA MET A 66 -0.68 -16.18 16.37
C MET A 66 -0.10 -15.56 17.66
N ARG A 67 0.08 -16.35 18.73
CA ARG A 67 0.75 -15.88 19.97
C ARG A 67 2.15 -15.35 19.70
N ARG A 68 2.92 -16.04 18.84
CA ARG A 68 4.25 -15.57 18.43
C ARG A 68 4.16 -14.26 17.65
N ILE A 69 3.22 -14.11 16.72
CA ILE A 69 3.01 -12.85 15.99
C ILE A 69 2.69 -11.70 16.96
N VAL A 70 1.79 -11.93 17.92
CA VAL A 70 1.46 -10.95 18.97
C VAL A 70 2.70 -10.59 19.77
N LYS A 71 3.47 -11.59 20.23
CA LYS A 71 4.68 -11.39 21.03
C LYS A 71 5.76 -10.63 20.26
N THR A 72 6.06 -11.01 19.02
CA THR A 72 7.03 -10.32 18.16
C THR A 72 6.62 -8.88 17.92
N ASN A 73 5.35 -8.63 17.57
CA ASN A 73 4.84 -7.26 17.44
C ASN A 73 4.96 -6.49 18.75
N PHE A 74 4.71 -7.16 19.87
CA PHE A 74 4.82 -6.55 21.18
C PHE A 74 6.26 -6.13 21.48
N GLU A 75 7.24 -7.03 21.29
CA GLU A 75 8.66 -6.79 21.56
C GLU A 75 9.27 -5.76 20.60
N GLU A 76 8.96 -5.82 19.31
CA GLU A 76 9.50 -4.90 18.30
C GLU A 76 8.95 -3.48 18.44
N LYS A 77 7.65 -3.36 18.74
CA LYS A 77 6.95 -2.06 18.79
C LYS A 77 6.82 -1.50 20.22
N TYR A 78 7.23 -2.23 21.26
CA TYR A 78 7.19 -1.74 22.65
C TYR A 78 8.02 -0.48 22.84
N SER A 79 9.12 -0.37 22.09
CA SER A 79 10.00 0.79 22.08
C SER A 79 9.31 2.08 21.59
N HIS A 80 8.18 1.96 20.87
CA HIS A 80 7.46 3.07 20.22
C HIS A 80 6.06 3.33 20.79
N GLY A 81 5.63 2.57 21.82
CA GLY A 81 4.65 3.04 22.80
C GLY A 81 3.19 2.58 22.67
N PHE A 82 2.80 1.76 21.68
CA PHE A 82 1.49 1.06 21.70
C PHE A 82 1.40 0.01 20.57
N ILE A 83 1.00 -1.23 20.89
CA ILE A 83 0.54 -2.21 19.89
C ILE A 83 -0.98 -2.18 19.89
N SER A 84 -1.58 -1.95 18.72
CA SER A 84 -3.03 -2.02 18.57
C SER A 84 -3.45 -3.42 18.10
N ILE A 85 -4.61 -3.91 18.57
CA ILE A 85 -5.25 -5.13 18.07
C ILE A 85 -5.37 -5.11 16.52
N PRO A 86 -5.72 -3.97 15.88
CA PRO A 86 -5.61 -3.82 14.42
C PRO A 86 -4.25 -4.20 13.86
N ASP A 87 -3.14 -3.71 14.42
CA ASP A 87 -1.81 -4.04 13.89
C ASP A 87 -1.49 -5.54 13.97
N ILE A 88 -1.92 -6.21 15.03
CA ILE A 88 -1.76 -7.67 15.18
C ILE A 88 -2.61 -8.40 14.15
N ALA A 89 -3.89 -8.02 13.98
CA ALA A 89 -4.77 -8.62 12.98
C ALA A 89 -4.26 -8.41 11.56
N MET A 90 -3.69 -7.23 11.29
CA MET A 90 -3.05 -6.92 10.01
C MET A 90 -1.84 -7.81 9.75
N GLU A 91 -1.00 -8.03 10.76
CA GLU A 91 0.17 -8.90 10.63
C GLU A 91 -0.26 -10.36 10.41
N CYS A 92 -1.29 -10.82 11.11
CA CYS A 92 -1.87 -12.13 10.87
C CYS A 92 -2.41 -12.25 9.43
N LEU A 93 -3.12 -11.24 8.92
CA LEU A 93 -3.57 -11.22 7.52
C LEU A 93 -2.41 -11.29 6.52
N LYS A 94 -1.27 -10.65 6.80
CA LYS A 94 -0.08 -10.77 5.94
C LYS A 94 0.48 -12.19 5.96
N GLU A 95 0.52 -12.80 7.14
CA GLU A 95 1.05 -14.15 7.37
C GLU A 95 0.15 -15.26 6.81
N THR A 96 -1.05 -14.95 6.29
CA THR A 96 -1.88 -15.93 5.56
C THR A 96 -1.47 -16.14 4.11
N ALA A 97 -0.54 -15.31 3.58
CA ALA A 97 -0.01 -15.50 2.24
C ALA A 97 0.83 -16.80 2.15
N SER A 98 1.03 -17.32 0.94
CA SER A 98 1.88 -18.48 0.69
C SER A 98 3.27 -18.30 1.34
N LEU A 99 3.74 -19.30 2.08
CA LEU A 99 4.99 -19.29 2.87
C LEU A 99 4.96 -18.44 4.16
N GLY A 100 3.82 -17.84 4.50
CA GLY A 100 3.62 -17.15 5.78
C GLY A 100 3.45 -18.13 6.95
N LYS A 101 3.57 -17.63 8.18
CA LYS A 101 3.42 -18.42 9.41
C LYS A 101 2.00 -18.97 9.63
N LEU A 102 1.02 -18.37 8.94
CA LEU A 102 -0.40 -18.77 8.98
C LEU A 102 -0.85 -19.32 7.62
N ASP A 103 0.08 -19.86 6.83
CA ASP A 103 -0.20 -20.48 5.53
C ASP A 103 -1.04 -21.76 5.68
N PRO A 104 -2.30 -21.80 5.17
CA PRO A 104 -3.19 -22.95 5.26
C PRO A 104 -2.62 -24.23 4.65
N GLN A 105 -1.65 -24.13 3.72
CA GLN A 105 -0.97 -25.29 3.16
C GLN A 105 -0.25 -26.10 4.25
N SER A 106 0.32 -25.44 5.27
CA SER A 106 0.99 -26.12 6.39
C SER A 106 0.02 -26.98 7.22
N TYR A 107 -1.20 -26.48 7.46
CA TYR A 107 -2.26 -27.23 8.12
C TYR A 107 -2.69 -28.45 7.29
N CYS A 108 -2.89 -28.26 5.99
CA CYS A 108 -3.26 -29.33 5.07
C CYS A 108 -2.18 -30.42 4.98
N LEU A 109 -0.90 -30.04 4.94
CA LEU A 109 0.23 -30.98 4.95
C LEU A 109 0.31 -31.75 6.28
N MET A 110 0.07 -31.09 7.42
CA MET A 110 0.06 -31.77 8.72
C MET A 110 -1.03 -32.86 8.79
N ARG A 111 -2.25 -32.55 8.37
CA ARG A 111 -3.35 -33.52 8.23
C ARG A 111 -3.02 -34.67 7.28
N GLN A 112 -2.19 -34.44 6.26
CA GLN A 112 -1.76 -35.48 5.32
C GLN A 112 -0.72 -36.44 5.93
N HIS A 113 0.13 -35.96 6.84
CA HIS A 113 1.10 -36.81 7.54
C HIS A 113 0.46 -37.79 8.53
N GLU A 114 -0.84 -37.67 8.79
CA GLU A 114 -1.63 -38.71 9.46
C GLU A 114 -1.82 -39.97 8.57
N ASP A 115 -1.54 -39.91 7.26
CA ASP A 115 -1.36 -41.09 6.39
C ASP A 115 0.13 -41.42 6.21
N PRO A 116 0.67 -42.43 6.92
CA PRO A 116 2.10 -42.78 6.86
C PRO A 116 2.58 -43.25 5.48
N ASN A 117 1.69 -43.54 4.52
CA ASN A 117 2.04 -44.02 3.20
C ASN A 117 1.94 -42.95 2.09
N TRP A 118 1.64 -41.69 2.43
CA TRP A 118 1.38 -40.63 1.43
C TRP A 118 2.55 -40.42 0.46
N ALA A 119 3.79 -40.36 0.96
CA ALA A 119 4.98 -40.06 0.16
C ALA A 119 5.29 -41.20 -0.82
N TYR A 120 5.00 -42.44 -0.43
CA TYR A 120 5.12 -43.61 -1.29
C TYR A 120 4.07 -43.58 -2.41
N ARG A 121 2.80 -43.32 -2.08
CA ARG A 121 1.70 -43.23 -3.07
C ARG A 121 1.89 -42.08 -4.05
N PHE A 122 2.32 -40.90 -3.58
CA PHE A 122 2.60 -39.74 -4.41
C PHE A 122 3.70 -40.00 -5.46
N ASN A 123 4.81 -40.59 -5.02
CA ASN A 123 5.90 -40.95 -5.91
C ASN A 123 5.52 -42.07 -6.89
N SER A 124 4.62 -42.97 -6.49
CA SER A 124 4.10 -44.04 -7.36
C SER A 124 3.18 -43.49 -8.46
N ALA A 125 2.26 -42.58 -8.12
CA ALA A 125 1.38 -41.92 -9.09
C ALA A 125 2.16 -41.06 -10.10
N ARG A 126 3.16 -40.29 -9.63
CA ARG A 126 4.00 -39.43 -10.49
C ARG A 126 4.87 -40.21 -11.48
N ARG A 127 5.21 -41.47 -11.18
CA ARG A 127 6.05 -42.32 -12.06
C ARG A 127 5.25 -43.03 -13.16
N GLY A 128 3.96 -42.72 -13.34
CA GLY A 128 3.18 -43.24 -14.45
C GLY A 128 2.94 -44.74 -14.39
N MET A 129 2.76 -45.30 -13.20
CA MET A 129 2.26 -46.68 -13.09
C MET A 129 0.88 -46.76 -13.76
N ARG A 130 0.75 -47.65 -14.75
CA ARG A 130 -0.48 -47.97 -15.48
C ARG A 130 -1.46 -48.79 -14.64
N SER A 131 -1.76 -48.37 -13.41
CA SER A 131 -2.80 -48.98 -12.60
C SER A 131 -3.95 -48.00 -12.38
N GLU A 132 -5.15 -48.55 -12.26
CA GLU A 132 -6.39 -47.87 -11.84
C GLU A 132 -6.22 -47.13 -10.49
N GLU A 133 -5.19 -47.50 -9.71
CA GLU A 133 -4.78 -46.83 -8.48
C GLU A 133 -4.10 -45.48 -8.76
N ALA A 134 -3.35 -45.33 -9.86
CA ALA A 134 -2.68 -44.08 -10.20
C ALA A 134 -3.68 -42.98 -10.63
N SER A 135 -4.77 -43.35 -11.32
CA SER A 135 -5.86 -42.42 -11.63
C SER A 135 -6.62 -42.01 -10.37
N THR A 136 -6.91 -42.96 -9.49
CA THR A 136 -7.58 -42.68 -8.19
C THR A 136 -6.73 -41.75 -7.31
N GLU A 137 -5.41 -41.92 -7.30
CA GLU A 137 -4.50 -41.05 -6.54
C GLU A 137 -4.35 -39.66 -7.18
N LEU A 138 -4.38 -39.56 -8.51
CA LEU A 138 -4.40 -38.27 -9.20
C LEU A 138 -5.68 -37.48 -8.89
N GLU A 139 -6.84 -38.13 -8.90
CA GLU A 139 -8.13 -37.54 -8.52
C GLU A 139 -8.11 -37.05 -7.06
N ARG A 140 -7.55 -37.84 -6.14
CA ARG A 140 -7.33 -37.41 -4.75
C ARG A 140 -6.44 -36.18 -4.66
N TRP A 141 -5.40 -36.10 -5.49
CA TRP A 141 -4.49 -34.96 -5.50
C TRP A 141 -5.14 -33.69 -6.09
N GLU A 142 -5.92 -33.84 -7.14
CA GLU A 142 -6.71 -32.73 -7.71
C GLU A 142 -7.76 -32.23 -6.71
N TYR A 143 -8.49 -33.14 -6.07
CA TYR A 143 -9.40 -32.82 -4.98
C TYR A 143 -8.68 -32.08 -3.84
N MET A 144 -7.48 -32.54 -3.47
CA MET A 144 -6.69 -31.92 -2.40
C MET A 144 -6.20 -30.52 -2.78
N ARG A 145 -5.71 -30.32 -4.01
CA ARG A 145 -5.35 -28.99 -4.51
C ARG A 145 -6.55 -28.05 -4.51
N ALA A 146 -7.71 -28.52 -4.95
CA ALA A 146 -8.94 -27.74 -4.93
C ALA A 146 -9.32 -27.35 -3.49
N ARG A 147 -9.22 -28.29 -2.55
CA ARG A 147 -9.50 -28.04 -1.13
C ARG A 147 -8.52 -27.06 -0.49
N ILE A 148 -7.21 -27.17 -0.78
CA ILE A 148 -6.20 -26.23 -0.30
C ILE A 148 -6.51 -24.81 -0.81
N SER A 149 -6.78 -24.67 -2.11
CA SER A 149 -7.14 -23.39 -2.72
C SER A 149 -8.41 -22.79 -2.12
N GLU A 150 -9.43 -23.62 -1.88
CA GLU A 150 -10.66 -23.21 -1.19
C GLU A 150 -10.38 -22.73 0.25
N MET A 151 -9.53 -23.46 0.99
CA MET A 151 -9.13 -23.10 2.35
C MET A 151 -8.31 -21.81 2.39
N GLU A 152 -7.36 -21.61 1.49
CA GLU A 152 -6.61 -20.36 1.34
C GLU A 152 -7.54 -19.17 1.14
N THR A 153 -8.54 -19.33 0.28
CA THR A 153 -9.55 -18.31 -0.01
C THR A 153 -10.38 -18.01 1.23
N LYS A 154 -10.94 -19.04 1.90
CA LYS A 154 -11.75 -18.88 3.12
C LYS A 154 -10.96 -18.27 4.27
N TRP A 155 -9.72 -18.71 4.48
CA TRP A 155 -8.84 -18.24 5.55
C TRP A 155 -8.44 -16.78 5.35
N THR A 156 -8.04 -16.42 4.13
CA THR A 156 -7.73 -15.02 3.79
C THR A 156 -8.98 -14.14 3.93
N ALA A 157 -10.15 -14.63 3.49
CA ALA A 157 -11.41 -13.90 3.64
C ALA A 157 -11.81 -13.70 5.12
N PHE A 158 -11.62 -14.71 5.96
CA PHE A 158 -11.81 -14.61 7.41
C PHE A 158 -10.95 -13.49 8.01
N TRP A 159 -9.65 -13.49 7.77
CA TRP A 159 -8.76 -12.45 8.32
C TRP A 159 -9.08 -11.05 7.78
N ARG A 160 -9.50 -10.92 6.51
CA ARG A 160 -10.02 -9.64 6.00
C ARG A 160 -11.26 -9.19 6.78
N GLN A 161 -12.14 -10.11 7.15
CA GLN A 161 -13.32 -9.79 7.96
C GLN A 161 -12.94 -9.41 9.40
N VAL A 162 -11.99 -10.12 10.02
CA VAL A 162 -11.44 -9.77 11.34
C VAL A 162 -10.96 -8.33 11.32
N VAL A 163 -10.06 -7.99 10.38
CA VAL A 163 -9.54 -6.63 10.22
C VAL A 163 -10.67 -5.62 10.10
N ARG A 164 -11.66 -5.87 9.23
CA ARG A 164 -12.81 -4.97 8.99
C ARG A 164 -13.72 -4.74 10.20
N ARG A 165 -13.83 -5.69 11.12
CA ARG A 165 -14.69 -5.58 12.30
C ARG A 165 -14.00 -4.90 13.49
N LEU A 166 -12.70 -4.61 13.40
CA LEU A 166 -11.98 -3.88 14.44
C LEU A 166 -12.42 -2.41 14.48
N PRO A 167 -12.31 -1.71 15.61
CA PRO A 167 -12.82 -0.35 15.76
C PRO A 167 -12.07 0.71 14.93
N LEU A 168 -10.94 0.35 14.31
CA LEU A 168 -10.13 1.22 13.46
C LEU A 168 -9.47 0.44 12.30
N PRO A 169 -10.23 -0.24 11.43
CA PRO A 169 -9.65 -0.96 10.30
C PRO A 169 -9.06 0.04 9.31
N PRO A 170 -7.94 -0.27 8.66
CA PRO A 170 -7.73 0.30 7.34
C PRO A 170 -8.87 -0.13 6.43
N THR A 171 -9.50 0.83 5.75
CA THR A 171 -10.46 0.48 4.70
C THR A 171 -9.67 -0.03 3.50
N LEU A 172 -9.84 -1.32 3.17
CA LEU A 172 -9.11 -1.99 2.10
C LEU A 172 -9.98 -2.11 0.85
N PHE A 173 -9.38 -1.87 -0.31
CA PHE A 173 -9.94 -2.24 -1.61
C PHE A 173 -9.95 -3.76 -1.72
N ALA A 174 -11.10 -4.38 -1.48
CA ALA A 174 -11.27 -5.82 -1.62
C ALA A 174 -11.89 -6.15 -2.97
N LEU A 175 -11.05 -6.65 -3.86
CA LEU A 175 -11.50 -7.26 -5.09
C LEU A 175 -12.37 -8.47 -4.76
N GLN A 176 -13.53 -8.56 -5.41
CA GLN A 176 -14.25 -9.83 -5.51
C GLN A 176 -13.47 -10.71 -6.50
N ASP A 177 -13.22 -11.98 -6.13
CA ASP A 177 -12.36 -12.91 -6.87
C ASP A 177 -12.79 -13.17 -8.33
N ASN A 178 -13.98 -12.69 -8.74
CA ASN A 178 -14.58 -12.90 -10.05
C ASN A 178 -14.36 -11.76 -11.07
N SER A 179 -13.57 -10.72 -10.76
CA SER A 179 -13.35 -9.63 -11.73
C SER A 179 -12.36 -10.03 -12.83
N GLU A 180 -12.76 -9.95 -14.10
CA GLU A 180 -11.90 -10.20 -15.27
C GLU A 180 -10.67 -9.26 -15.33
N SER A 181 -10.74 -8.08 -14.70
CA SER A 181 -9.64 -7.13 -14.57
C SER A 181 -8.83 -7.37 -13.30
N LYS A 182 -8.06 -8.46 -13.26
CA LYS A 182 -7.16 -8.75 -12.12
C LYS A 182 -6.13 -7.62 -11.96
N TRP A 183 -6.36 -6.73 -10.98
CA TRP A 183 -5.32 -5.84 -10.49
C TRP A 183 -4.17 -6.69 -10.00
N ASN A 184 -2.98 -6.51 -10.57
CA ASN A 184 -1.81 -7.17 -10.04
C ASN A 184 -1.24 -6.32 -8.90
N TYR A 185 -1.40 -6.79 -7.67
CA TYR A 185 -0.78 -6.14 -6.51
C TYR A 185 0.75 -6.07 -6.61
N GLN A 186 1.37 -6.86 -7.49
CA GLN A 186 2.81 -6.75 -7.81
C GLN A 186 3.17 -5.44 -8.53
N ASP A 187 2.18 -4.72 -9.08
CA ASP A 187 2.40 -3.43 -9.75
C ASP A 187 2.49 -2.26 -8.76
N LEU A 188 2.25 -2.49 -7.46
CA LEU A 188 2.41 -1.46 -6.43
C LEU A 188 3.87 -0.99 -6.40
N PRO A 189 4.13 0.33 -6.53
CA PRO A 189 5.46 0.87 -6.36
C PRO A 189 5.88 0.65 -4.90
N ARG A 190 7.18 0.42 -4.69
CA ARG A 190 7.73 0.28 -3.33
C ARG A 190 7.40 1.50 -2.46
N TYR A 191 7.45 2.69 -3.04
CA TYR A 191 7.23 3.93 -2.30
C TYR A 191 6.03 4.72 -2.83
N LEU A 192 5.29 5.29 -1.89
CA LEU A 192 4.26 6.30 -2.15
C LEU A 192 4.51 7.54 -1.31
N PHE A 193 4.11 8.68 -1.86
CA PHE A 193 4.39 10.01 -1.36
C PHE A 193 3.10 10.83 -1.29
N ARG A 194 3.00 11.72 -0.30
CA ARG A 194 1.93 12.71 -0.22
C ARG A 194 2.46 14.00 0.40
N ALA A 195 2.20 15.12 -0.27
CA ALA A 195 2.39 16.44 0.31
C ALA A 195 1.09 16.92 0.97
N TYR A 196 1.21 17.56 2.13
CA TYR A 196 0.07 18.10 2.86
C TYR A 196 0.45 19.32 3.71
N ASP A 197 -0.54 20.14 4.00
CA ASP A 197 -0.48 21.24 4.96
C ASP A 197 -1.86 21.34 5.67
N VAL A 198 -2.05 22.36 6.50
CA VAL A 198 -3.30 22.60 7.23
C VAL A 198 -4.53 22.84 6.35
N LYS A 199 -4.34 23.21 5.07
CA LYS A 199 -5.40 23.43 4.06
C LYS A 199 -5.72 22.16 3.26
N SER A 200 -4.95 21.07 3.42
CA SER A 200 -5.27 19.80 2.78
C SER A 200 -6.58 19.20 3.28
N SER A 201 -7.29 18.50 2.39
CA SER A 201 -8.49 17.73 2.76
C SER A 201 -8.16 16.57 3.69
N GLY A 202 -9.17 16.16 4.48
CA GLY A 202 -9.03 15.08 5.45
C GLY A 202 -8.16 15.41 6.66
N ILE A 203 -7.49 14.39 7.17
CA ILE A 203 -6.49 14.44 8.25
C ILE A 203 -5.17 13.93 7.67
N SER A 204 -4.08 14.63 7.93
CA SER A 204 -2.73 14.17 7.60
C SER A 204 -1.81 14.58 8.74
N THR A 205 -1.31 13.59 9.48
CA THR A 205 -0.43 13.75 10.64
C THR A 205 0.64 12.67 10.59
N TRP A 206 1.62 12.73 11.49
CA TRP A 206 2.64 11.70 11.62
C TRP A 206 2.09 10.32 12.00
N ARG A 207 0.88 10.25 12.59
CA ARG A 207 0.22 9.00 13.00
C ARG A 207 -0.73 8.45 11.96
N VAL A 208 -1.37 9.32 11.20
CA VAL A 208 -2.53 8.94 10.40
C VAL A 208 -2.75 9.84 9.20
N VAL A 209 -3.15 9.22 8.08
CA VAL A 209 -3.78 9.89 6.95
C VAL A 209 -5.22 9.39 6.85
N ALA A 210 -6.21 10.28 6.87
CA ALA A 210 -7.62 9.91 6.86
C ALA A 210 -8.43 10.79 5.91
N SER A 211 -9.40 10.18 5.23
CA SER A 211 -10.31 10.82 4.28
C SER A 211 -11.19 11.90 4.93
N SER A 212 -11.82 12.75 4.11
CA SER A 212 -12.80 13.73 4.62
C SER A 212 -14.01 13.04 5.24
N GLN A 213 -14.43 11.90 4.70
CA GLN A 213 -15.44 11.02 5.29
C GLN A 213 -15.03 10.51 6.67
N SER A 214 -13.76 10.16 6.88
CA SER A 214 -13.28 9.74 8.21
C SER A 214 -13.27 10.89 9.22
N LYS A 215 -13.04 12.13 8.74
CA LYS A 215 -12.95 13.33 9.59
C LYS A 215 -14.31 13.89 9.97
N TYR A 216 -15.24 13.97 9.02
CA TYR A 216 -16.49 14.69 9.16
C TYR A 216 -17.74 13.82 9.03
N GLY A 217 -17.60 12.60 8.50
CA GLY A 217 -18.71 11.70 8.22
C GLY A 217 -18.92 10.63 9.30
N ASN A 218 -19.80 9.67 8.99
CA ASN A 218 -20.02 8.50 9.85
C ASN A 218 -18.80 7.55 9.76
N PRO A 219 -18.22 7.09 10.89
CA PRO A 219 -17.16 6.08 10.90
C PRO A 219 -17.48 4.84 10.06
N GLU A 220 -18.73 4.35 10.08
CA GLU A 220 -19.16 3.17 9.30
C GLU A 220 -19.05 3.40 7.78
N ASP A 221 -19.40 4.60 7.32
CA ASP A 221 -19.29 4.98 5.92
C ASP A 221 -17.80 5.08 5.51
N SER A 222 -16.93 5.56 6.40
CA SER A 222 -15.49 5.61 6.14
C SER A 222 -14.83 4.23 6.08
N ALA A 223 -15.39 3.26 6.81
CA ALA A 223 -15.00 1.86 6.82
C ALA A 223 -15.57 1.05 5.63
N THR A 224 -16.45 1.67 4.82
CA THR A 224 -17.08 1.00 3.68
C THR A 224 -16.14 1.03 2.47
N ASP A 225 -15.82 -0.16 1.97
CA ASP A 225 -15.03 -0.34 0.76
C ASP A 225 -15.79 0.16 -0.48
N VAL A 226 -15.22 1.09 -1.22
CA VAL A 226 -15.82 1.65 -2.43
C VAL A 226 -16.13 0.57 -3.49
N LEU A 227 -15.35 -0.51 -3.55
CA LEU A 227 -15.58 -1.63 -4.48
C LEU A 227 -16.84 -2.44 -4.13
N SER A 228 -17.34 -2.32 -2.89
CA SER A 228 -18.58 -2.96 -2.44
C SER A 228 -19.83 -2.10 -2.68
N LEU A 229 -19.66 -0.83 -3.04
CA LEU A 229 -20.78 0.08 -3.28
C LEU A 229 -21.43 -0.18 -4.65
N PRO A 230 -22.71 0.21 -4.84
CA PRO A 230 -23.33 0.22 -6.16
C PRO A 230 -22.49 1.04 -7.15
N GLY A 231 -22.26 0.50 -8.35
CA GLY A 231 -21.31 1.06 -9.34
C GLY A 231 -21.52 2.55 -9.63
N GLY A 232 -22.77 3.01 -9.73
CA GLY A 232 -23.08 4.43 -9.92
C GLY A 232 -22.64 5.33 -8.75
N LYS A 233 -22.76 4.87 -7.50
CA LYS A 233 -22.30 5.61 -6.31
C LYS A 233 -20.78 5.64 -6.27
N ALA A 234 -20.13 4.48 -6.45
CA ALA A 234 -18.68 4.34 -6.43
C ALA A 234 -18.00 5.22 -7.50
N ARG A 235 -18.51 5.18 -8.73
CA ARG A 235 -18.03 6.02 -9.83
C ARG A 235 -18.16 7.52 -9.53
N ARG A 236 -19.30 7.94 -8.98
CA ARG A 236 -19.50 9.36 -8.64
C ARG A 236 -18.50 9.81 -7.59
N LEU A 237 -18.25 8.99 -6.57
CA LEU A 237 -17.23 9.27 -5.55
C LEU A 237 -15.84 9.38 -6.18
N LEU A 238 -15.46 8.43 -7.06
CA LEU A 238 -14.17 8.46 -7.75
C LEU A 238 -14.01 9.70 -8.65
N TYR A 239 -15.02 10.00 -9.47
CA TYR A 239 -15.01 11.18 -10.34
C TYR A 239 -14.91 12.46 -9.53
N ASN A 240 -15.73 12.62 -8.48
CA ASN A 240 -15.71 13.81 -7.63
C ASN A 240 -14.37 14.00 -6.94
N HIS A 241 -13.73 12.92 -6.49
CA HIS A 241 -12.41 12.99 -5.86
C HIS A 241 -11.35 13.46 -6.87
N LEU A 242 -11.24 12.78 -8.02
CA LEU A 242 -10.21 13.07 -9.01
C LEU A 242 -10.39 14.42 -9.73
N ALA A 243 -11.63 14.81 -10.02
CA ALA A 243 -11.94 16.08 -10.71
C ALA A 243 -11.74 17.31 -9.80
N ARG A 244 -11.65 17.14 -8.48
CA ARG A 244 -11.31 18.27 -7.58
C ARG A 244 -9.86 18.69 -7.69
N GLY A 245 -8.96 17.75 -8.00
CA GLY A 245 -7.54 18.05 -8.19
C GLY A 245 -7.25 18.96 -9.38
N SER A 246 -8.19 19.11 -10.33
CA SER A 246 -8.03 19.93 -11.53
C SER A 246 -8.52 21.37 -11.40
N HIS A 247 -9.17 21.75 -10.29
CA HIS A 247 -9.70 23.10 -10.11
C HIS A 247 -9.09 23.76 -8.86
N THR A 248 -8.61 24.98 -9.06
CA THR A 248 -7.95 25.88 -8.10
C THR A 248 -8.85 26.36 -6.96
N ASP A 249 -9.88 25.61 -6.58
CA ASP A 249 -10.86 26.05 -5.58
C ASP A 249 -10.35 25.79 -4.16
N VAL A 250 -9.60 26.78 -3.67
CA VAL A 250 -9.06 26.95 -2.31
C VAL A 250 -10.15 26.98 -1.21
N ALA A 251 -11.43 26.78 -1.56
CA ALA A 251 -12.57 27.12 -0.69
C ALA A 251 -13.44 25.95 -0.21
N HIS A 252 -13.28 24.73 -0.72
CA HIS A 252 -14.17 23.65 -0.31
C HIS A 252 -13.50 22.80 0.78
N ALA A 253 -13.94 23.02 2.03
CA ALA A 253 -13.89 21.97 3.05
C ALA A 253 -14.30 20.67 2.36
N GLY A 254 -13.37 19.71 2.31
CA GLY A 254 -13.52 18.50 1.49
C GLY A 254 -14.91 17.91 1.67
N ASP A 255 -15.52 17.46 0.57
CA ASP A 255 -16.83 16.82 0.61
C ASP A 255 -16.83 15.76 1.71
N PRO A 256 -17.74 15.87 2.68
CA PRO A 256 -17.77 14.95 3.81
C PRO A 256 -18.07 13.53 3.35
N THR A 257 -18.46 13.31 2.09
CA THR A 257 -18.64 11.98 1.50
C THR A 257 -17.39 11.41 0.82
N ASP A 258 -16.33 12.21 0.69
CA ASP A 258 -15.10 11.79 0.04
C ASP A 258 -14.30 10.85 0.96
N ASN A 259 -14.36 9.56 0.61
CA ASN A 259 -13.65 8.52 1.35
C ASN A 259 -12.24 8.23 0.83
N PHE A 260 -11.70 9.03 -0.10
CA PHE A 260 -10.37 8.79 -0.68
C PHE A 260 -9.29 9.73 -0.14
N MET A 261 -8.05 9.27 -0.22
CA MET A 261 -6.85 10.10 -0.04
C MET A 261 -5.85 9.81 -1.16
N SER A 262 -5.41 10.85 -1.86
CA SER A 262 -4.40 10.74 -2.92
C SER A 262 -2.98 10.56 -2.38
N TRP A 263 -2.26 9.70 -3.07
CA TRP A 263 -0.84 9.42 -2.96
C TRP A 263 -0.24 9.46 -4.37
N SER A 264 1.06 9.68 -4.48
CA SER A 264 1.78 9.61 -5.75
C SER A 264 2.97 8.69 -5.62
N SER A 265 3.27 7.91 -6.65
CA SER A 265 4.49 7.13 -6.75
C SER A 265 5.72 7.97 -7.14
N SER A 266 5.51 9.18 -7.63
CA SER A 266 6.56 10.09 -8.10
C SER A 266 6.91 11.13 -7.03
N LEU A 267 8.06 10.97 -6.36
CA LEU A 267 8.54 12.00 -5.44
C LEU A 267 8.79 13.32 -6.16
N MET A 268 9.30 13.26 -7.39
CA MET A 268 9.53 14.44 -8.24
C MET A 268 8.24 15.25 -8.43
N PHE A 269 7.12 14.55 -8.67
CA PHE A 269 5.79 15.13 -8.72
C PHE A 269 5.37 15.79 -7.40
N VAL A 270 5.55 15.09 -6.28
CA VAL A 270 5.13 15.59 -4.95
C VAL A 270 5.92 16.83 -4.54
N ILE A 271 7.23 16.88 -4.81
CA ILE A 271 8.07 18.07 -4.60
C ILE A 271 7.51 19.24 -5.41
N GLN A 272 7.28 19.01 -6.69
CA GLN A 272 6.77 20.03 -7.61
C GLN A 272 5.39 20.55 -7.19
N TYR A 273 4.51 19.67 -6.73
CA TYR A 273 3.21 20.04 -6.18
C TYR A 273 3.33 20.84 -4.87
N ALA A 274 4.24 20.44 -3.97
CA ALA A 274 4.51 21.18 -2.74
C ALA A 274 5.05 22.59 -3.02
N MET A 275 5.95 22.74 -3.99
CA MET A 275 6.44 24.06 -4.43
C MET A 275 5.31 24.92 -5.00
N TRP A 276 4.45 24.35 -5.85
CA TRP A 276 3.26 25.04 -6.36
C TRP A 276 2.34 25.51 -5.24
N ARG A 277 2.07 24.68 -4.23
CA ARG A 277 1.27 25.07 -3.06
C ARG A 277 1.94 26.20 -2.27
N SER A 278 3.25 26.13 -2.10
CA SER A 278 3.99 27.14 -1.35
C SER A 278 3.81 28.52 -1.96
N GLU A 279 3.97 28.61 -3.28
CA GLU A 279 3.86 29.86 -4.02
C GLU A 279 2.41 30.32 -4.25
N THR A 280 1.51 29.39 -4.59
CA THR A 280 0.14 29.74 -5.02
C THR A 280 -0.81 29.91 -3.85
N LEU A 281 -0.61 29.14 -2.77
CA LEU A 281 -1.47 29.17 -1.58
C LEU A 281 -0.82 29.91 -0.41
N ASP A 282 0.30 30.62 -0.66
CA ASP A 282 1.06 31.36 0.35
C ASP A 282 1.30 30.52 1.62
N THR A 283 1.75 29.28 1.40
CA THR A 283 2.00 28.33 2.50
C THR A 283 3.51 28.23 2.69
N PRO A 284 4.05 28.54 3.89
CA PRO A 284 5.47 28.44 4.13
C PRO A 284 6.01 27.04 3.82
N ALA A 285 7.21 26.95 3.23
CA ALA A 285 7.83 25.66 2.92
C ALA A 285 8.07 24.79 4.17
N SER A 286 8.18 25.40 5.36
CA SER A 286 8.24 24.71 6.65
C SER A 286 6.95 24.00 7.03
N ASP A 287 5.81 24.52 6.57
CA ASP A 287 4.47 24.07 6.95
C ASP A 287 3.93 23.03 5.96
N LEU A 288 4.57 22.93 4.79
CA LEU A 288 4.31 21.92 3.77
C LEU A 288 5.09 20.65 4.10
N GLN A 289 4.38 19.66 4.62
CA GLN A 289 4.91 18.36 4.98
C GLN A 289 4.83 17.40 3.79
N ILE A 290 5.84 16.56 3.63
CA ILE A 290 5.85 15.42 2.72
C ILE A 290 5.98 14.16 3.58
N CYS A 291 5.08 13.21 3.37
CA CYS A 291 5.20 11.87 3.94
C CYS A 291 5.52 10.85 2.85
N MET A 292 6.41 9.93 3.20
CA MET A 292 6.83 8.80 2.37
C MET A 292 6.54 7.50 3.12
N VAL A 293 5.97 6.52 2.43
CA VAL A 293 5.66 5.18 2.96
C VAL A 293 6.27 4.08 2.09
N ASP A 294 6.73 2.98 2.70
CA ASP A 294 7.02 1.74 1.98
C ASP A 294 5.74 0.89 1.91
N THR A 295 5.24 0.62 0.71
CA THR A 295 3.95 -0.06 0.51
C THR A 295 3.95 -1.50 1.00
N ARG A 296 5.14 -2.11 1.19
CA ARG A 296 5.28 -3.46 1.75
C ARG A 296 4.92 -3.53 3.23
N ASP A 297 4.95 -2.41 3.93
CA ASP A 297 4.55 -2.32 5.34
C ASP A 297 3.03 -2.31 5.53
N PHE A 298 2.28 -2.19 4.43
CA PHE A 298 0.83 -2.10 4.39
C PHE A 298 0.18 -3.37 3.81
N PRO A 299 -1.07 -3.66 4.17
CA PRO A 299 -1.77 -4.80 3.59
C PRO A 299 -2.06 -4.62 2.10
N ARG A 300 -2.20 -5.75 1.42
CA ARG A 300 -2.77 -5.78 0.08
C ARG A 300 -4.17 -5.14 0.10
N GLY A 301 -4.41 -4.27 -0.87
CA GLY A 301 -5.63 -3.49 -0.95
C GLY A 301 -5.61 -2.20 -0.13
N GLN A 302 -4.52 -1.81 0.54
CA GLN A 302 -4.44 -0.50 1.20
C GLN A 302 -4.47 0.66 0.18
N PHE A 303 -3.78 0.45 -0.95
CA PHE A 303 -3.63 1.42 -2.02
C PHE A 303 -4.09 0.79 -3.33
N ALA A 304 -4.81 1.57 -4.15
CA ALA A 304 -5.23 1.19 -5.48
C ALA A 304 -4.87 2.31 -6.47
N ARG A 305 -4.37 1.95 -7.66
CA ARG A 305 -4.05 2.96 -8.66
C ARG A 305 -5.31 3.57 -9.24
N ASP A 306 -5.31 4.88 -9.40
CA ASP A 306 -6.45 5.64 -9.93
C ASP A 306 -6.84 5.15 -11.33
N MET A 307 -5.88 4.92 -12.23
CA MET A 307 -6.11 4.46 -13.60
C MET A 307 -6.77 3.08 -13.64
N TRP A 308 -6.43 2.21 -12.68
CA TRP A 308 -7.08 0.91 -12.55
C TRP A 308 -8.53 1.08 -12.08
N LEU A 309 -8.78 1.91 -11.06
CA LEU A 309 -10.13 2.24 -10.60
C LEU A 309 -10.98 2.87 -11.71
N ILE A 310 -10.40 3.79 -12.49
CA ILE A 310 -11.06 4.40 -13.64
C ILE A 310 -11.48 3.32 -14.65
N ARG A 311 -10.57 2.41 -15.03
CA ARG A 311 -10.87 1.30 -15.95
C ARG A 311 -11.94 0.38 -15.37
N HIS A 312 -11.89 0.09 -14.07
CA HIS A 312 -12.84 -0.77 -13.38
C HIS A 312 -14.27 -0.18 -13.41
N TYR A 313 -14.43 1.13 -13.22
CA TYR A 313 -15.74 1.79 -13.23
C TYR A 313 -16.16 2.37 -14.58
N ARG A 314 -15.38 2.11 -15.63
CA ARG A 314 -15.68 2.54 -17.00
C ARG A 314 -16.73 1.62 -17.60
N ASP A 315 -17.94 2.12 -17.76
CA ASP A 315 -19.01 1.43 -18.48
C ASP A 315 -19.89 2.41 -19.27
N SER A 316 -20.92 1.90 -19.94
CA SER A 316 -21.84 2.67 -20.78
C SER A 316 -22.79 3.60 -20.01
N THR A 317 -22.75 3.61 -18.68
CA THR A 317 -23.62 4.42 -17.82
C THR A 317 -22.90 5.65 -17.24
N LEU A 318 -21.69 5.95 -17.71
CA LEU A 318 -21.00 7.21 -17.44
C LEU A 318 -21.77 8.38 -18.07
N THR A 319 -21.88 9.49 -17.34
CA THR A 319 -22.28 10.76 -17.97
C THR A 319 -21.17 11.25 -18.90
N GLN A 320 -21.51 12.00 -19.95
CA GLN A 320 -20.50 12.52 -20.90
C GLN A 320 -19.32 13.24 -20.21
N PRO A 321 -19.54 14.14 -19.21
CA PRO A 321 -18.41 14.78 -18.52
C PRO A 321 -17.51 13.81 -17.75
N GLN A 322 -18.07 12.76 -17.16
CA GLN A 322 -17.30 11.72 -16.47
C GLN A 322 -16.48 10.89 -17.46
N GLN A 323 -17.10 10.54 -18.59
CA GLN A 323 -16.44 9.79 -19.66
C GLN A 323 -15.28 10.60 -20.25
N ASP A 324 -15.50 11.88 -20.56
CA ASP A 324 -14.46 12.76 -21.12
C ASP A 324 -13.29 12.94 -20.14
N PHE A 325 -13.59 13.13 -18.85
CA PHE A 325 -12.57 13.25 -17.81
C PHE A 325 -11.76 11.97 -17.66
N PHE A 326 -12.40 10.80 -17.53
CA PHE A 326 -11.72 9.51 -17.44
C PHE A 326 -10.91 9.18 -18.70
N ASP A 327 -11.47 9.44 -19.88
CA ASP A 327 -10.76 9.26 -21.14
C ASP A 327 -9.53 10.17 -21.21
N SER A 328 -9.62 11.41 -20.72
CA SER A 328 -8.48 12.33 -20.71
C SER A 328 -7.33 11.82 -19.83
N ARG A 329 -7.64 11.24 -18.66
CA ARG A 329 -6.65 10.63 -17.76
C ARG A 329 -6.01 9.39 -18.37
N LEU A 330 -6.80 8.54 -19.04
CA LEU A 330 -6.30 7.30 -19.65
C LEU A 330 -5.52 7.51 -20.94
N LYS A 331 -5.84 8.55 -21.74
CA LYS A 331 -5.24 8.79 -23.06
C LYS A 331 -4.04 9.73 -23.05
N LYS A 332 -3.75 10.41 -21.93
CA LYS A 332 -2.63 11.37 -21.79
C LYS A 332 -1.57 10.84 -20.82
N PRO A 333 -0.80 9.80 -21.19
CA PRO A 333 0.19 9.20 -20.30
C PRO A 333 1.23 10.19 -19.76
N ASP A 334 1.57 11.23 -20.53
CA ASP A 334 2.57 12.22 -20.10
C ASP A 334 2.11 12.98 -18.83
N HIS A 335 0.79 13.12 -18.64
CA HIS A 335 0.18 13.78 -17.49
C HIS A 335 0.00 12.85 -16.28
N ASP A 336 0.49 11.61 -16.37
CA ASP A 336 0.41 10.66 -15.27
C ASP A 336 1.27 11.15 -14.10
N ASN A 337 0.62 11.49 -13.00
CA ASN A 337 1.23 11.87 -11.73
C ASN A 337 1.57 10.65 -10.86
N GLY A 338 1.31 9.43 -11.35
CA GLY A 338 1.51 8.18 -10.62
C GLY A 338 0.55 8.06 -9.44
N GLU A 339 -0.72 8.46 -9.62
CA GLU A 339 -1.65 8.58 -8.51
C GLU A 339 -2.19 7.24 -8.00
N PHE A 340 -2.14 7.08 -6.68
CA PHE A 340 -2.74 5.96 -5.95
C PHE A 340 -3.72 6.53 -4.92
N LEU A 341 -4.80 5.82 -4.68
CA LEU A 341 -5.80 6.17 -3.69
C LEU A 341 -5.70 5.18 -2.53
N SER A 342 -5.76 5.70 -1.31
CA SER A 342 -6.23 4.93 -0.15
C SER A 342 -7.67 5.32 0.17
N GLN A 343 -8.39 4.50 0.93
CA GLN A 343 -9.72 4.84 1.42
C GLN A 343 -9.79 4.79 2.95
N GLY A 344 -10.72 5.55 3.53
CA GLY A 344 -10.90 5.65 4.97
C GLY A 344 -9.64 6.20 5.66
N MET A 345 -9.11 5.42 6.58
CA MET A 345 -7.98 5.77 7.42
C MET A 345 -6.77 4.87 7.16
N VAL A 346 -5.58 5.46 7.07
CA VAL A 346 -4.28 4.80 6.93
C VAL A 346 -3.43 5.10 8.16
N ASN A 347 -3.06 4.05 8.90
CA ASN A 347 -2.16 4.17 10.04
C ASN A 347 -0.70 4.29 9.56
N LEU A 348 -0.06 5.40 9.89
CA LEU A 348 1.32 5.72 9.51
C LEU A 348 2.33 5.51 10.64
N ARG A 349 1.87 5.20 11.86
CA ARG A 349 2.75 5.03 13.02
C ARG A 349 3.85 4.01 12.70
N ASP A 350 5.09 4.46 12.82
CA ASP A 350 6.30 3.68 12.55
C ASP A 350 6.40 3.08 11.13
N LYS A 351 5.60 3.55 10.17
CA LYS A 351 5.55 3.07 8.77
C LYS A 351 5.84 4.17 7.74
N ALA A 352 6.06 5.39 8.20
CA ALA A 352 6.28 6.55 7.33
C ALA A 352 7.49 7.38 7.78
N CYS A 353 8.11 8.05 6.81
CA CYS A 353 9.07 9.12 7.02
C CYS A 353 8.39 10.46 6.72
N PHE A 354 8.70 11.49 7.50
CA PHE A 354 8.10 12.83 7.38
C PHE A 354 9.20 13.89 7.36
N PHE A 355 9.03 14.88 6.50
CA PHE A 355 9.92 16.04 6.41
C PHE A 355 9.17 17.18 5.72
N SER A 356 9.57 18.41 5.99
CA SER A 356 9.01 19.58 5.30
C SER A 356 9.66 19.79 3.92
N LEU A 357 9.00 20.55 3.06
CA LEU A 357 9.61 21.05 1.82
C LEU A 357 10.88 21.85 2.15
N GLN A 358 10.87 22.63 3.24
CA GLN A 358 12.05 23.37 3.70
C GLN A 358 13.23 22.45 4.03
N ASP A 359 13.01 21.32 4.70
CA ASP A 359 14.08 20.36 5.04
C ASP A 359 14.75 19.83 3.77
N LEU A 360 13.94 19.46 2.77
CA LEU A 360 14.43 18.95 1.50
C LEU A 360 15.20 20.02 0.69
N MET A 361 14.71 21.26 0.70
CA MET A 361 15.39 22.40 0.07
C MET A 361 16.71 22.71 0.76
N SER A 362 16.75 22.67 2.09
CA SER A 362 17.94 22.93 2.91
C SER A 362 19.00 21.84 2.74
N ALA A 363 18.57 20.58 2.56
CA ALA A 363 19.46 19.46 2.24
C ALA A 363 20.06 19.54 0.82
N GLY A 364 19.56 20.45 -0.03
CA GLY A 364 20.17 20.76 -1.32
C GLY A 364 19.48 20.15 -2.53
N ILE A 365 18.20 19.75 -2.46
CA ILE A 365 17.47 19.20 -3.62
C ILE A 365 17.46 20.17 -4.81
N GLY A 366 17.36 21.48 -4.56
CA GLY A 366 17.39 22.48 -5.61
C GLY A 366 18.79 22.71 -6.21
N THR A 367 19.84 22.24 -5.54
CA THR A 367 21.21 22.25 -6.10
C THR A 367 21.42 21.03 -6.98
N LEU A 368 20.96 19.85 -6.53
CA LEU A 368 20.97 18.63 -7.33
C LEU A 368 20.07 18.75 -8.57
N TYR A 369 18.91 19.39 -8.42
CA TYR A 369 17.92 19.58 -9.48
C TYR A 369 17.51 21.05 -9.61
N PRO A 370 18.28 21.87 -10.34
CA PRO A 370 18.02 23.30 -10.51
C PRO A 370 16.65 23.64 -11.11
N MET A 371 16.01 22.71 -11.82
CA MET A 371 14.66 22.91 -12.37
C MET A 371 13.59 23.18 -11.28
N PHE A 372 13.82 22.73 -10.05
CA PHE A 372 12.94 23.06 -8.94
C PHE A 372 13.04 24.54 -8.55
N LYS A 373 14.20 25.18 -8.72
CA LYS A 373 14.39 26.63 -8.44
C LYS A 373 13.73 27.55 -9.47
N GLY A 374 13.07 27.02 -10.51
CA GLY A 374 12.46 27.81 -11.58
C GLY A 374 11.44 28.83 -11.09
N GLY A 375 11.31 29.94 -11.81
CA GLY A 375 10.54 31.13 -11.44
C GLY A 375 9.05 30.92 -11.15
N PRO A 376 8.36 32.01 -10.76
CA PRO A 376 6.99 32.00 -10.23
C PRO A 376 5.97 31.25 -11.09
N TYR A 377 5.04 30.54 -10.44
CA TYR A 377 3.86 29.92 -11.08
C TYR A 377 2.85 30.97 -11.58
N TYR A 378 3.23 31.83 -12.54
CA TYR A 378 2.28 32.76 -13.17
C TYR A 378 1.38 32.01 -14.16
N GLY A 379 0.25 31.49 -13.68
CA GLY A 379 -0.81 30.93 -14.53
C GLY A 379 -0.52 29.59 -15.19
N VAL A 380 0.63 28.95 -14.91
CA VAL A 380 0.97 27.60 -15.38
C VAL A 380 0.42 26.57 -14.40
N GLN A 381 -0.38 25.62 -14.88
CA GLN A 381 -0.83 24.50 -14.04
C GLN A 381 0.38 23.67 -13.60
N TRP A 382 0.40 23.20 -12.36
CA TRP A 382 1.52 22.39 -11.83
C TRP A 382 1.81 21.15 -12.69
N ALA A 383 0.77 20.60 -13.35
CA ALA A 383 0.87 19.47 -14.26
C ALA A 383 1.72 19.79 -15.49
N ASP A 384 1.54 20.97 -16.10
CA ASP A 384 2.31 21.40 -17.27
C ASP A 384 3.79 21.64 -16.91
N ARG A 385 4.05 22.20 -15.72
CA ARG A 385 5.43 22.35 -15.24
C ARG A 385 6.09 20.99 -14.99
N MET A 386 5.33 20.00 -14.52
CA MET A 386 5.82 18.63 -14.39
C MET A 386 6.20 18.01 -15.73
N LEU A 387 5.42 18.24 -16.80
CA LEU A 387 5.77 17.81 -18.15
C LEU A 387 7.10 18.40 -18.61
N ASN A 388 7.29 19.71 -18.40
CA ASN A 388 8.54 20.40 -18.75
C ASN A 388 9.73 19.83 -17.97
N ILE A 389 9.57 19.62 -16.66
CA ILE A 389 10.62 19.01 -15.82
C ILE A 389 10.97 17.61 -16.33
N ARG A 390 9.98 16.76 -16.62
CA ARG A 390 10.21 15.40 -17.15
C ARG A 390 10.92 15.42 -18.50
N SER A 391 10.57 16.36 -19.37
CA SER A 391 11.24 16.55 -20.67
C SER A 391 12.70 16.95 -20.50
N ILE A 392 13.02 17.85 -19.56
CA ILE A 392 14.42 18.20 -19.25
C ILE A 392 15.17 16.99 -18.66
N CYS A 393 14.49 16.16 -17.87
CA CYS A 393 15.07 14.99 -17.22
C CYS A 393 15.19 13.76 -18.13
N SER A 394 14.54 13.73 -19.30
CA SER A 394 14.58 12.57 -20.20
C SER A 394 15.88 12.46 -20.98
N TRP A 395 16.61 13.56 -21.15
CA TRP A 395 17.89 13.57 -21.85
C TRP A 395 18.93 12.74 -21.10
N GLU A 396 19.57 11.81 -21.82
CA GLU A 396 20.66 10.99 -21.27
C GLU A 396 21.82 11.90 -20.85
N THR A 397 22.34 11.67 -19.64
CA THR A 397 23.50 12.41 -19.12
C THR A 397 24.40 11.51 -18.27
N HIS A 398 25.62 11.95 -18.01
CA HIS A 398 26.55 11.23 -17.16
C HIS A 398 26.35 11.62 -15.70
N LEU A 399 26.48 10.65 -14.79
CA LEU A 399 26.43 10.94 -13.37
C LEU A 399 27.77 11.54 -12.92
N GLU A 400 27.72 12.76 -12.39
CA GLU A 400 28.88 13.40 -11.78
C GLU A 400 29.06 12.93 -10.32
N GLU A 401 30.30 12.91 -9.85
CA GLU A 401 30.62 12.51 -8.47
C GLU A 401 29.91 13.38 -7.43
N ASN A 402 29.88 14.69 -7.68
CA ASN A 402 29.19 15.65 -6.83
C ASN A 402 27.66 15.41 -6.78
N ASP A 403 27.04 14.99 -7.89
CA ASP A 403 25.60 14.67 -7.92
C ASP A 403 25.29 13.45 -7.06
N PHE A 404 26.13 12.41 -7.15
CA PHE A 404 25.98 11.19 -6.34
C PHE A 404 26.14 11.48 -4.84
N GLU A 405 27.20 12.21 -4.46
CA GLU A 405 27.45 12.59 -3.07
C GLU A 405 26.32 13.46 -2.53
N LYS A 406 25.81 14.40 -3.33
CA LYS A 406 24.68 15.25 -2.93
C LYS A 406 23.40 14.43 -2.74
N ALA A 407 23.09 13.51 -3.64
CA ALA A 407 21.92 12.63 -3.50
C ALA A 407 22.03 11.77 -2.23
N GLN A 408 23.22 11.24 -1.93
CA GLN A 408 23.46 10.45 -0.73
C GLN A 408 23.36 11.30 0.56
N GLU A 409 23.83 12.54 0.53
CA GLU A 409 23.71 13.48 1.63
C GLU A 409 22.24 13.81 1.93
N ILE A 410 21.44 14.11 0.89
CA ILE A 410 20.00 14.33 1.01
C ILE A 410 19.31 13.08 1.60
N ALA A 411 19.64 11.89 1.09
CA ALA A 411 19.10 10.63 1.60
C ALA A 411 19.35 10.45 3.10
N LYS A 412 20.59 10.68 3.56
CA LYS A 412 20.99 10.56 4.98
C LYS A 412 20.28 11.58 5.88
N GLN A 413 20.15 12.82 5.42
CA GLN A 413 19.63 13.92 6.23
C GLN A 413 18.11 13.90 6.34
N VAL A 414 17.41 13.59 5.24
CA VAL A 414 15.96 13.78 5.12
C VAL A 414 15.18 12.48 5.26
N PHE A 415 15.71 11.36 4.76
CA PHE A 415 15.01 10.08 4.66
C PHE A 415 15.51 9.07 5.69
N THR A 416 15.63 9.51 6.94
CA THR A 416 16.32 8.78 8.03
C THR A 416 15.77 7.40 8.35
N LYS A 417 14.53 7.10 7.94
CA LYS A 417 13.88 5.79 8.16
C LYS A 417 14.27 4.73 7.14
N PHE A 418 14.72 5.13 5.95
CA PHE A 418 14.91 4.22 4.81
C PHE A 418 16.38 3.96 4.52
N ASP A 419 16.65 2.89 3.77
CA ASP A 419 18.00 2.57 3.33
C ASP A 419 18.57 3.71 2.48
N VAL A 420 19.72 4.23 2.90
CA VAL A 420 20.35 5.41 2.28
C VAL A 420 20.63 5.17 0.80
N MET A 421 21.07 3.97 0.42
CA MET A 421 21.45 3.68 -0.97
C MET A 421 20.23 3.56 -1.87
N ASP A 422 19.16 2.96 -1.36
CA ASP A 422 17.89 2.88 -2.07
C ASP A 422 17.23 4.26 -2.28
N ILE A 423 17.28 5.14 -1.27
CA ILE A 423 16.83 6.54 -1.43
C ILE A 423 17.75 7.31 -2.38
N THR A 424 19.06 7.05 -2.35
CA THR A 424 20.00 7.65 -3.30
C THR A 424 19.62 7.28 -4.74
N LEU A 425 19.30 6.00 -5.00
CA LEU A 425 18.79 5.55 -6.29
C LEU A 425 17.50 6.25 -6.69
N LEU A 426 16.56 6.39 -5.75
CA LEU A 426 15.29 7.07 -5.98
C LEU A 426 15.47 8.54 -6.34
N LEU A 427 16.37 9.25 -5.66
CA LEU A 427 16.66 10.65 -5.97
C LEU A 427 17.31 10.77 -7.35
N LEU A 428 18.32 9.95 -7.62
CA LEU A 428 19.02 9.95 -8.92
C LEU A 428 18.08 9.59 -10.08
N SER A 429 17.02 8.81 -9.84
CA SER A 429 16.06 8.41 -10.87
C SER A 429 15.25 9.56 -11.43
N PHE A 430 15.33 10.75 -10.83
CA PHE A 430 14.69 11.93 -11.39
C PHE A 430 15.24 12.27 -12.77
N ARG A 431 16.49 11.89 -13.08
CA ARG A 431 17.14 12.14 -14.37
C ARG A 431 17.54 10.84 -15.06
N ASN A 432 17.65 10.88 -16.38
CA ASN A 432 18.12 9.75 -17.17
C ASN A 432 19.67 9.68 -17.18
N TYR A 433 20.25 9.10 -16.12
CA TYR A 433 21.68 8.86 -16.08
C TYR A 433 22.08 7.62 -16.89
N LYS A 434 23.16 7.73 -17.65
CA LYS A 434 23.81 6.61 -18.32
C LYS A 434 24.54 5.75 -17.29
N PHE A 435 24.39 4.43 -17.38
CA PHE A 435 25.11 3.47 -16.56
C PHE A 435 25.84 2.46 -17.45
N LYS A 436 26.94 1.90 -16.94
CA LYS A 436 27.87 1.05 -17.70
C LYS A 436 27.39 -0.39 -17.93
N TRP A 437 26.34 -0.81 -17.22
CA TRP A 437 25.92 -2.20 -17.18
C TRP A 437 24.92 -2.51 -18.30
N GLU A 438 25.26 -3.51 -19.13
CA GLU A 438 24.31 -4.07 -20.08
C GLU A 438 23.19 -4.76 -19.32
N ILE A 439 21.95 -4.47 -19.73
CA ILE A 439 20.77 -5.11 -19.16
C ILE A 439 20.70 -6.51 -19.75
N PRO A 440 20.76 -7.58 -18.94
CA PRO A 440 20.49 -8.90 -19.47
C PRO A 440 19.09 -8.93 -20.07
N ASP A 441 18.93 -9.48 -21.28
CA ASP A 441 17.65 -9.48 -22.03
C ASP A 441 16.45 -9.97 -21.21
N ARG A 442 16.68 -10.82 -20.21
CA ARG A 442 15.66 -11.31 -19.27
C ARG A 442 15.04 -10.25 -18.34
N TYR A 443 15.66 -9.08 -18.22
CA TYR A 443 15.16 -7.95 -17.42
C TYR A 443 14.66 -6.79 -18.30
N VAL A 444 14.62 -6.96 -19.62
CA VAL A 444 13.87 -6.07 -20.50
C VAL A 444 12.40 -6.30 -20.17
N TRP A 445 11.84 -5.39 -19.37
CA TRP A 445 10.45 -5.43 -18.96
C TRP A 445 9.55 -5.48 -20.20
N ALA A 446 8.92 -6.63 -20.44
CA ALA A 446 7.88 -6.83 -21.45
C ALA A 446 6.52 -6.23 -20.99
N GLY A 447 6.56 -5.09 -20.30
CA GLY A 447 5.40 -4.43 -19.73
C GLY A 447 4.68 -3.57 -20.76
N GLU A 448 4.11 -4.17 -21.80
CA GLU A 448 3.14 -3.48 -22.65
C GLU A 448 1.91 -3.11 -21.79
N GLY A 449 1.72 -1.81 -21.49
CA GLY A 449 0.41 -1.26 -21.12
C GLY A 449 0.26 -0.55 -19.76
N VAL A 450 1.24 -0.63 -18.84
CA VAL A 450 1.24 0.21 -17.63
C VAL A 450 2.26 1.32 -17.80
N VAL A 451 1.78 2.48 -18.26
CA VAL A 451 2.62 3.68 -18.29
C VAL A 451 2.79 4.16 -16.86
N GLU A 452 4.03 4.31 -16.41
CA GLU A 452 4.38 4.91 -15.13
C GLU A 452 5.05 6.26 -15.36
N PRO A 453 5.07 7.15 -14.35
CA PRO A 453 5.96 8.29 -14.37
C PRO A 453 7.39 7.90 -14.70
N ALA A 454 8.05 8.65 -15.59
CA ALA A 454 9.38 8.30 -16.09
C ALA A 454 10.44 8.13 -14.98
N ASP A 455 10.34 8.91 -13.90
CA ASP A 455 11.20 8.81 -12.72
C ASP A 455 10.97 7.54 -11.90
N VAL A 456 9.71 7.08 -11.82
CA VAL A 456 9.34 5.82 -11.15
C VAL A 456 9.80 4.62 -11.97
N TYR A 457 9.60 4.67 -13.28
CA TYR A 457 10.10 3.65 -14.20
C TYR A 457 11.62 3.51 -14.12
N ARG A 458 12.36 4.63 -14.12
CA ARG A 458 13.82 4.61 -13.95
C ARG A 458 14.23 4.01 -12.61
N TYR A 459 13.57 4.38 -11.51
CA TYR A 459 13.84 3.81 -10.19
C TYR A 459 13.63 2.28 -10.16
N LYS A 460 12.49 1.78 -10.65
CA LYS A 460 12.20 0.35 -10.73
C LYS A 460 13.22 -0.40 -11.60
N ARG A 461 13.56 0.17 -12.75
CA ARG A 461 14.56 -0.40 -13.66
C ARG A 461 15.92 -0.49 -12.98
N TRP A 462 16.37 0.59 -12.34
CA TRP A 462 17.70 0.62 -11.71
C TRP A 462 17.80 -0.26 -10.48
N THR A 463 16.76 -0.33 -9.64
CA THR A 463 16.72 -1.25 -8.50
C THR A 463 16.77 -2.71 -8.96
N THR A 464 16.00 -3.07 -9.99
CA THR A 464 16.05 -4.43 -10.58
C THR A 464 17.45 -4.79 -11.08
N ILE A 465 18.11 -3.87 -11.80
CA ILE A 465 19.46 -4.12 -12.32
C ILE A 465 20.47 -4.18 -11.17
N TRP A 466 20.35 -3.28 -10.19
CA TRP A 466 21.21 -3.26 -9.01
C TRP A 466 21.11 -4.57 -8.22
N GLU A 467 19.89 -5.04 -7.95
CA GLU A 467 19.65 -6.32 -7.27
C GLU A 467 20.22 -7.50 -8.07
N ALA A 468 19.96 -7.55 -9.39
CA ALA A 468 20.50 -8.59 -10.26
C ALA A 468 22.04 -8.58 -10.32
N SER A 469 22.67 -7.40 -10.25
CA SER A 469 24.12 -7.26 -10.25
C SER A 469 24.77 -7.85 -8.99
N ARG A 470 24.05 -7.86 -7.86
CA ARG A 470 24.51 -8.48 -6.60
C ARG A 470 24.49 -10.00 -6.62
N GLU A 471 23.73 -10.58 -7.55
CA GLU A 471 23.67 -12.04 -7.76
C GLU A 471 24.73 -12.52 -8.79
N SER A 472 25.41 -11.60 -9.47
CA SER A 472 26.40 -11.88 -10.51
C SER A 472 27.82 -11.98 -9.95
N SER A 473 28.68 -12.78 -10.59
CA SER A 473 30.11 -12.87 -10.28
C SER A 473 30.91 -11.60 -10.66
N LYS A 474 30.28 -10.66 -11.38
CA LYS A 474 30.81 -9.32 -11.67
C LYS A 474 30.00 -8.29 -10.89
N GLN A 475 30.16 -8.28 -9.58
CA GLN A 475 29.40 -7.42 -8.69
C GLN A 475 30.04 -6.02 -8.62
N PRO A 476 29.29 -4.92 -8.84
CA PRO A 476 29.77 -3.59 -8.45
C PRO A 476 29.93 -3.54 -6.92
N GLU A 477 31.09 -3.10 -6.43
CA GLU A 477 31.38 -2.97 -4.99
C GLU A 477 30.59 -1.82 -4.36
N SER A 478 30.10 -0.88 -5.18
CA SER A 478 29.28 0.25 -4.74
C SER A 478 28.32 0.76 -5.80
N LEU A 479 27.29 1.52 -5.39
CA LEU A 479 26.44 2.24 -6.34
C LEU A 479 27.22 3.26 -7.18
N LYS A 480 28.36 3.75 -6.68
CA LYS A 480 29.22 4.65 -7.45
C LYS A 480 29.78 3.93 -8.66
N GLU A 481 30.30 2.71 -8.50
CA GLU A 481 30.75 1.85 -9.62
C GLU A 481 29.62 1.35 -10.51
N PHE A 482 28.39 1.31 -9.99
CA PHE A 482 27.23 0.98 -10.80
C PHE A 482 26.98 2.04 -11.88
N PHE A 483 27.17 3.31 -11.57
CA PHE A 483 26.95 4.42 -12.52
C PHE A 483 28.23 4.90 -13.22
N MET A 484 29.37 4.93 -12.51
CA MET A 484 30.64 5.50 -12.97
C MET A 484 31.62 4.45 -13.43
#